data_AF-A0A8B3SAF5-F1
#
_entry.id   AF-A0A8B3SAF5-F1
#
_cell.length_a   1.000
_cell.length_b   1.000
_cell.length_c   1.000
_cell.angle_alpha   90.00
_cell.angle_beta   90.00
_cell.angle_gamma   90.00
#
_symmetry.space_group_name_H-M   'P 1'
#
loop_
_entity.id
_entity.type
_entity.pdbx_description
1 polymer ?
#
loop_
_entity_poly.entity_id
_entity_poly.type
_entity_poly.pdbx_seq_one_letter_code
_entity_poly.pdbx_strand_id
1 'polypeptide(L)'
;MVAFILSHTSRNRIKAISDADKKGTSMKEEDKINKEENLLSPAEWIMFLSGEISTCWTCSLPLIAIGFAFMLVCLTGTITLFNSGKPGWWSVSLILVAFVVVTAFLVNLWYKQVNKKVKPLERIRDQILCGDLKEYDEIYKEYKCVKRFT
;
A
#
# COMPACT_ATOMS: atom_id res chain seq x y z
N MET A 1 -13.41 39.84 -58.01
CA MET A 1 -13.35 40.23 -56.58
C MET A 1 -14.49 39.66 -55.72
N VAL A 2 -15.27 38.67 -56.21
CA VAL A 2 -16.41 38.07 -55.49
C VAL A 2 -16.06 36.70 -54.88
N ALA A 3 -15.03 36.01 -55.38
CA ALA A 3 -14.59 34.70 -54.87
C ALA A 3 -13.91 34.76 -53.48
N PHE A 4 -13.42 35.93 -53.06
CA PHE A 4 -12.70 36.06 -51.79
C PHE A 4 -13.64 36.19 -50.58
N ILE A 5 -14.85 36.72 -50.78
CA ILE A 5 -15.82 36.92 -49.70
C ILE A 5 -16.48 35.58 -49.31
N LEU A 6 -16.76 34.69 -50.27
CA LEU A 6 -17.34 33.37 -49.99
C LEU A 6 -16.40 32.42 -49.24
N SER A 7 -15.08 32.55 -49.41
CA SER A 7 -14.10 31.69 -48.71
C SER A 7 -14.01 31.99 -47.21
N HIS A 8 -14.19 33.25 -46.80
CA HIS A 8 -14.10 33.64 -45.40
C HIS A 8 -15.36 33.29 -44.60
N THR A 9 -16.55 33.35 -45.22
CA THR A 9 -17.81 32.99 -44.54
C THR A 9 -17.94 31.48 -44.31
N SER A 10 -17.39 30.66 -45.21
CA SER A 10 -17.34 29.19 -45.07
C SER A 10 -16.44 28.75 -43.90
N ARG A 11 -15.26 29.36 -43.76
CA ARG A 11 -14.30 29.01 -42.71
C ARG A 11 -14.80 29.33 -41.29
N ASN A 12 -15.55 30.42 -41.13
CA ASN A 12 -16.12 30.79 -39.83
C ASN A 12 -17.29 29.88 -39.41
N ARG A 13 -18.07 29.34 -40.36
CA ARG A 13 -19.14 28.38 -40.04
C ARG A 13 -18.61 27.01 -39.62
N ILE A 14 -17.54 26.52 -40.25
CA ILE A 14 -16.94 25.21 -39.88
C ILE A 14 -16.33 25.29 -38.47
N LYS A 15 -15.74 26.43 -38.10
CA LYS A 15 -15.17 26.63 -36.76
C LYS A 15 -16.26 26.71 -35.68
N ALA A 16 -17.39 27.37 -35.96
CA ALA A 16 -18.52 27.43 -35.04
C ALA A 16 -19.21 26.07 -34.82
N ILE A 17 -19.24 25.19 -35.83
CA ILE A 17 -19.80 23.83 -35.70
C ILE A 17 -18.84 22.91 -34.92
N SER A 18 -17.52 23.04 -35.15
CA SER A 18 -16.48 22.37 -34.35
C SER A 18 -16.53 22.76 -32.86
N ASP A 19 -16.75 24.05 -32.56
CA ASP A 19 -16.76 24.53 -31.17
C ASP A 19 -18.11 24.26 -30.46
N ALA A 20 -19.20 24.02 -31.22
CA ALA A 20 -20.49 23.61 -30.67
C ALA A 20 -20.55 22.09 -30.38
N ASP A 21 -19.88 21.26 -31.17
CA ASP A 21 -19.82 19.80 -30.95
C ASP A 21 -18.87 19.44 -29.79
N LYS A 22 -17.89 20.30 -29.49
CA LYS A 22 -16.95 20.11 -28.37
C LYS A 22 -17.45 20.58 -27.00
N LYS A 23 -18.63 21.21 -26.94
CA LYS A 23 -19.18 21.80 -25.70
C LYS A 23 -20.47 21.14 -25.21
N GLY A 24 -21.04 20.20 -25.96
CA GLY A 24 -22.26 19.47 -25.60
C GLY A 24 -22.05 18.05 -25.06
N THR A 25 -20.86 17.47 -25.23
CA THR A 25 -20.68 16.01 -25.13
C THR A 25 -19.34 15.62 -24.51
N SER A 26 -18.93 16.29 -23.42
CA SER A 26 -17.73 15.89 -22.65
C SER A 26 -17.90 15.92 -21.13
N MET A 27 -19.11 16.16 -20.62
CA MET A 27 -19.33 16.26 -19.16
C MET A 27 -20.25 15.15 -18.60
N LYS A 28 -20.51 14.08 -19.36
CA LYS A 28 -21.33 12.94 -18.88
C LYS A 28 -20.77 11.54 -19.16
N GLU A 29 -19.64 11.43 -19.86
CA GLU A 29 -19.13 10.12 -20.31
C GLU A 29 -17.83 9.69 -19.60
N GLU A 30 -16.95 10.62 -19.24
CA GLU A 30 -15.73 10.28 -18.48
C GLU A 30 -16.02 9.93 -17.00
N ASP A 31 -17.11 10.44 -16.41
CA ASP A 31 -17.55 10.02 -15.06
C ASP A 31 -18.32 8.69 -15.06
N LYS A 32 -18.66 8.15 -16.24
CA LYS A 32 -19.33 6.84 -16.35
C LYS A 32 -18.36 5.71 -16.67
N ILE A 33 -17.26 5.99 -17.38
CA ILE A 33 -16.26 4.97 -17.71
C ILE A 33 -15.42 4.57 -16.47
N ASN A 34 -15.26 5.46 -15.49
CA ASN A 34 -14.66 5.10 -14.18
C ASN A 34 -15.62 4.36 -13.22
N LYS A 35 -16.88 4.17 -13.59
CA LYS A 35 -17.86 3.40 -12.79
C LYS A 35 -17.99 1.94 -13.21
N GLU A 36 -17.31 1.53 -14.27
CA GLU A 36 -17.36 0.18 -14.83
C GLU A 36 -16.07 -0.62 -14.61
N GLU A 37 -15.13 -0.12 -13.81
CA GLU A 37 -14.00 -0.93 -13.35
C GLU A 37 -14.43 -1.79 -12.15
N ASN A 38 -15.04 -2.92 -12.49
CA ASN A 38 -15.24 -4.10 -11.67
C ASN A 38 -15.81 -3.83 -10.26
N LEU A 39 -17.13 -3.95 -10.16
CA LEU A 39 -17.82 -4.32 -8.92
C LEU A 39 -17.28 -5.68 -8.48
N LEU A 40 -16.09 -5.68 -7.85
CA LEU A 40 -15.46 -6.85 -7.31
C LEU A 40 -16.48 -7.54 -6.42
N SER A 41 -16.82 -8.79 -6.70
CA SER A 41 -17.67 -9.61 -5.83
C SER A 41 -17.12 -9.59 -4.39
N PRO A 42 -17.93 -9.81 -3.32
CA PRO A 42 -17.40 -9.87 -1.96
C PRO A 42 -16.25 -10.88 -1.84
N ALA A 43 -16.28 -11.96 -2.64
CA ALA A 43 -15.20 -12.93 -2.74
C ALA A 43 -13.91 -12.34 -3.34
N GLU A 44 -14.03 -11.48 -4.36
CA GLU A 44 -12.89 -10.82 -4.99
C GLU A 44 -12.31 -9.72 -4.09
N TRP A 45 -13.14 -9.03 -3.29
CA TRP A 45 -12.68 -8.13 -2.24
C TRP A 45 -11.89 -8.87 -1.15
N ILE A 46 -12.38 -10.03 -0.70
CA ILE A 46 -11.66 -10.87 0.26
C ILE A 46 -10.30 -11.29 -0.31
N MET A 47 -10.27 -11.70 -1.58
CA MET A 47 -9.02 -12.09 -2.26
C MET A 47 -8.05 -10.90 -2.37
N PHE A 48 -8.53 -9.72 -2.74
CA PHE A 48 -7.73 -8.49 -2.83
C PHE A 48 -7.15 -8.09 -1.47
N LEU A 49 -7.99 -7.99 -0.43
CA LEU A 49 -7.57 -7.65 0.93
C LEU A 49 -6.57 -8.68 1.48
N SER A 50 -6.78 -9.97 1.19
CA SER A 50 -5.88 -11.04 1.60
C SER A 50 -4.52 -10.94 0.90
N GLY A 51 -4.51 -10.56 -0.38
CA GLY A 51 -3.29 -10.27 -1.12
C GLY A 51 -2.52 -9.07 -0.54
N GLU A 52 -3.21 -7.99 -0.18
CA GLU A 52 -2.61 -6.80 0.41
C GLU A 52 -2.04 -7.07 1.81
N ILE A 53 -2.79 -7.80 2.66
CA ILE A 53 -2.32 -8.29 3.97
C ILE A 53 -1.10 -9.20 3.81
N SER A 54 -1.18 -10.19 2.90
CA SER A 54 -0.09 -11.13 2.65
C SER A 54 1.17 -10.44 2.15
N THR A 55 1.04 -9.46 1.24
CA THR A 55 2.18 -8.69 0.73
C THR A 55 2.83 -7.89 1.86
N CYS A 56 2.03 -7.29 2.75
CA CYS A 56 2.53 -6.57 3.92
C CYS A 56 3.34 -7.47 4.87
N TRP A 57 2.84 -8.69 5.12
CA TRP A 57 3.56 -9.70 5.92
C TRP A 57 4.78 -10.26 5.19
N THR A 58 4.72 -10.47 3.88
CA THR A 58 5.83 -11.05 3.11
C THR A 58 7.01 -10.09 3.04
N CYS A 59 6.76 -8.78 2.95
CA CYS A 59 7.79 -7.74 3.12
C CYS A 59 8.43 -7.75 4.52
N SER A 60 7.75 -8.32 5.53
CA SER A 60 8.18 -8.37 6.92
C SER A 60 9.09 -9.53 7.28
N LEU A 61 8.89 -10.66 6.62
CA LEU A 61 9.65 -11.89 6.82
C LEU A 61 11.17 -11.74 6.63
N PRO A 62 11.69 -11.08 5.57
CA PRO A 62 13.14 -10.98 5.38
C PRO A 62 13.82 -10.16 6.50
N LEU A 63 13.16 -9.11 7.01
CA LEU A 63 13.70 -8.31 8.11
C LEU A 63 13.81 -9.12 9.41
N ILE A 64 12.80 -9.95 9.70
CA ILE A 64 12.81 -10.86 10.84
C ILE A 64 13.91 -11.91 10.68
N ALA A 65 14.05 -12.49 9.49
CA ALA A 65 15.08 -13.47 9.19
C ALA A 65 16.50 -12.91 9.35
N ILE A 66 16.75 -11.68 8.87
CA ILE A 66 18.02 -10.98 9.05
C ILE A 66 18.30 -10.75 10.54
N GLY A 67 17.30 -10.31 11.30
CA GLY A 67 17.44 -10.15 12.76
C GLY A 67 17.82 -11.46 13.45
N PHE A 68 17.16 -12.56 13.11
CA PHE A 68 17.48 -13.89 13.64
C PHE A 68 18.88 -14.37 13.27
N ALA A 69 19.30 -14.21 12.00
CA ALA A 69 20.63 -14.57 11.56
C ALA A 69 21.71 -13.77 12.31
N PHE A 70 21.49 -12.47 12.49
CA PHE A 70 22.39 -11.60 13.23
C PHE A 70 22.51 -12.02 14.70
N MET A 71 21.38 -12.35 15.36
CA MET A 71 21.35 -12.87 16.72
C MET A 71 22.19 -14.14 16.87
N LEU A 72 22.10 -15.07 15.92
CA LEU A 72 22.89 -16.31 15.93
C LEU A 72 24.40 -16.04 15.81
N VAL A 73 24.79 -15.09 14.96
CA VAL A 73 26.19 -14.66 14.80
C VAL A 73 26.72 -14.03 16.10
N CYS A 74 25.92 -13.17 16.75
CA CYS A 74 26.28 -12.59 18.04
C CYS A 74 26.43 -13.65 19.14
N LEU A 75 25.53 -14.63 19.19
CA LEU A 75 25.57 -15.71 20.17
C LEU A 75 26.80 -16.60 19.98
N THR A 76 27.13 -16.98 18.74
CA THR A 76 28.33 -17.78 18.44
C THR A 76 29.62 -17.00 18.71
N GLY A 77 29.65 -15.70 18.39
CA GLY A 77 30.79 -14.84 18.70
C GLY A 77 31.04 -14.70 20.20
N THR A 78 29.99 -14.54 21.00
CA THR A 78 30.10 -14.46 22.47
C THR A 78 30.58 -15.77 23.09
N ILE A 79 30.06 -16.91 22.65
CA ILE A 79 30.52 -18.24 23.11
C ILE A 79 32.01 -18.46 22.79
N THR A 80 32.44 -18.11 21.57
CA THR A 80 33.84 -18.26 21.14
C THR A 80 34.78 -17.37 21.95
N LEU A 81 34.36 -16.13 22.22
CA LEU A 81 35.11 -15.19 23.05
C LEU A 81 35.19 -15.66 24.51
N PHE A 82 34.10 -16.19 25.06
CA PHE A 82 34.08 -16.74 26.41
C PHE A 82 35.10 -17.86 26.59
N ASN A 83 35.13 -18.80 25.64
CA ASN A 83 36.09 -19.92 25.65
C ASN A 83 37.55 -19.48 25.48
N SER A 84 37.81 -18.29 24.94
CA SER A 84 39.17 -17.79 24.71
C SER A 84 39.86 -17.25 25.97
N GLY A 85 39.13 -17.07 27.09
CA GLY A 85 39.70 -16.65 28.37
C GLY A 85 40.39 -15.27 28.37
N LYS A 86 40.16 -14.44 27.34
CA LYS A 86 40.85 -13.15 27.18
C LYS A 86 40.33 -12.10 28.18
N PRO A 87 41.20 -11.49 29.01
CA PRO A 87 40.81 -10.40 29.89
C PRO A 87 40.45 -9.16 29.04
N GLY A 88 39.19 -8.75 29.06
CA GLY A 88 38.65 -7.65 28.23
C GLY A 88 37.34 -7.97 27.49
N TRP A 89 36.86 -9.22 27.55
CA TRP A 89 35.61 -9.65 26.90
C TRP A 89 34.32 -8.97 27.43
N TRP A 90 34.33 -8.50 28.68
CA TRP A 90 33.17 -7.86 29.32
C TRP A 90 32.68 -6.61 28.58
N SER A 91 33.60 -5.76 28.10
CA SER A 91 33.23 -4.52 27.38
C SER A 91 32.62 -4.81 26.01
N VAL A 92 33.19 -5.79 25.29
CA VAL A 92 32.66 -6.24 23.99
C VAL A 92 31.29 -6.89 24.13
N SER A 93 31.09 -7.67 25.20
CA SER A 93 29.81 -8.32 25.49
C SER A 93 28.69 -7.30 25.75
N LEU A 94 28.96 -6.23 26.53
CA LEU A 94 27.99 -5.16 26.78
C LEU A 94 27.57 -4.42 25.50
N ILE A 95 28.51 -4.15 24.59
CA ILE A 95 28.23 -3.50 23.31
C ILE A 95 27.34 -4.39 22.43
N LEU A 96 27.65 -5.70 22.37
CA LEU A 96 26.85 -6.69 21.65
C LEU A 96 25.42 -6.78 22.20
N VAL A 97 25.26 -6.84 23.52
CA VAL A 97 23.94 -6.88 24.16
C VAL A 97 23.16 -5.60 23.87
N ALA A 98 23.77 -4.43 24.00
CA ALA A 98 23.12 -3.16 23.68
C ALA A 98 22.65 -3.11 22.22
N PHE A 99 23.48 -3.59 21.28
CA PHE A 99 23.13 -3.65 19.87
C PHE A 99 21.94 -4.59 19.61
N VAL A 100 21.94 -5.77 20.24
CA VAL A 100 20.82 -6.72 20.18
C VAL A 100 19.53 -6.12 20.71
N VAL A 101 19.59 -5.38 21.84
CA VAL A 101 18.41 -4.72 22.41
C VAL A 101 17.87 -3.65 21.46
N VAL A 102 18.75 -2.86 20.86
CA VAL A 102 18.36 -1.82 19.87
C VAL A 102 17.73 -2.44 18.64
N THR A 103 18.33 -3.50 18.07
CA THR A 103 17.76 -4.16 16.88
C THR A 103 16.42 -4.83 17.20
N ALA A 104 16.29 -5.50 18.35
CA ALA A 104 15.01 -6.06 18.80
C ALA A 104 13.94 -4.96 18.99
N PHE A 105 14.31 -3.82 19.55
CA PHE A 105 13.42 -2.67 19.71
C PHE A 105 12.97 -2.10 18.35
N LEU A 106 13.89 -1.97 17.38
CA LEU A 106 13.57 -1.53 16.02
C LEU A 106 12.62 -2.50 15.32
N VAL A 107 12.88 -3.81 15.42
CA VAL A 107 11.98 -4.85 14.88
C VAL A 107 10.60 -4.75 15.52
N ASN A 108 10.52 -4.56 16.84
CA ASN A 108 9.23 -4.42 17.54
C ASN A 108 8.47 -3.15 17.13
N LEU A 109 9.16 -2.01 17.00
CA LEU A 109 8.54 -0.78 16.49
C LEU A 109 8.00 -0.97 15.07
N TRP A 110 8.79 -1.63 14.22
CA TRP A 110 8.41 -1.90 12.84
C TRP A 110 7.22 -2.87 12.76
N TYR A 111 7.25 -3.96 13.53
CA TYR A 111 6.12 -4.87 13.69
C TYR A 111 4.85 -4.15 14.16
N LYS A 112 4.98 -3.24 15.14
CA LYS A 112 3.86 -2.42 15.61
C LYS A 112 3.30 -1.51 14.52
N GLN A 113 4.15 -0.96 13.65
CA GLN A 113 3.70 -0.17 12.50
C GLN A 113 2.96 -1.04 11.50
N VAL A 114 3.52 -2.17 11.08
CA VAL A 114 2.88 -3.12 10.17
C VAL A 114 1.52 -3.57 10.73
N ASN A 115 1.47 -3.96 12.00
CA ASN A 115 0.24 -4.42 12.64
C ASN A 115 -0.83 -3.32 12.73
N LYS A 116 -0.43 -2.04 12.89
CA LYS A 116 -1.38 -0.91 12.81
C LYS A 116 -2.00 -0.77 11.42
N LYS A 117 -1.25 -1.09 10.35
CA LYS A 117 -1.76 -1.07 8.97
C LYS A 117 -2.64 -2.28 8.68
N VAL A 118 -2.28 -3.46 9.19
CA VAL A 118 -2.99 -4.72 8.91
C VAL A 118 -4.31 -4.83 9.68
N LYS A 119 -4.36 -4.44 10.96
CA LYS A 119 -5.58 -4.54 11.80
C LYS A 119 -6.86 -3.95 11.19
N PRO A 120 -6.86 -2.75 10.57
CA PRO A 120 -8.06 -2.22 9.96
C PRO A 120 -8.44 -2.98 8.68
N LEU A 121 -7.47 -3.47 7.88
CA LEU A 121 -7.76 -4.32 6.72
C LEU A 121 -8.37 -5.66 7.14
N GLU A 122 -7.86 -6.25 8.22
CA GLU A 122 -8.38 -7.48 8.81
C GLU A 122 -9.82 -7.29 9.33
N ARG A 123 -10.11 -6.16 9.98
CA ARG A 123 -11.48 -5.82 10.42
C ARG A 123 -12.45 -5.73 9.25
N ILE A 124 -12.07 -5.06 8.16
CA ILE A 124 -12.92 -4.95 6.95
C ILE A 124 -13.18 -6.35 6.38
N ARG A 125 -12.14 -7.20 6.26
CA ARG A 125 -12.28 -8.59 5.79
C ARG A 125 -13.25 -9.37 6.68
N ASP A 126 -13.10 -9.27 7.99
CA ASP A 126 -13.93 -10.00 8.95
C ASP A 126 -15.39 -9.52 8.91
N GLN A 127 -15.64 -8.22 8.73
CA GLN A 127 -17.00 -7.68 8.54
C GLN A 127 -17.66 -8.16 7.24
N ILE A 128 -16.89 -8.33 6.15
CA ILE A 128 -17.39 -8.93 4.90
C ILE A 128 -17.73 -10.41 5.13
N LEU A 129 -16.88 -11.16 5.85
CA LEU A 129 -17.11 -12.57 6.18
C LEU A 129 -18.31 -12.79 7.10
N CYS A 130 -18.54 -11.89 8.07
CA CYS A 130 -19.71 -11.93 8.95
C CYS A 130 -21.01 -11.53 8.24
N GLY A 131 -20.94 -10.96 7.03
CA GLY A 131 -22.10 -10.52 6.26
C GLY A 131 -22.69 -9.20 6.74
N ASP A 132 -21.97 -8.44 7.57
CA ASP A 132 -22.36 -7.12 8.06
C ASP A 132 -22.20 -6.06 6.97
N LEU A 133 -21.17 -6.18 6.13
CA LEU A 133 -21.00 -5.35 4.93
C LEU A 133 -21.36 -6.15 3.67
N LYS A 134 -22.55 -5.89 3.11
CA LYS A 134 -23.00 -6.47 1.83
C LYS A 134 -22.95 -5.49 0.66
N GLU A 135 -22.97 -4.19 0.94
CA GLU A 135 -22.98 -3.15 -0.10
C GLU A 135 -21.56 -2.68 -0.44
N TYR A 136 -21.24 -2.73 -1.73
CA TYR A 136 -19.91 -2.39 -2.26
C TYR A 136 -19.48 -0.96 -1.98
N ASP A 137 -20.40 0.00 -2.07
CA ASP A 137 -20.12 1.41 -1.82
C ASP A 137 -19.64 1.65 -0.38
N GLU A 138 -20.15 0.86 0.57
CA GLU A 138 -19.77 0.95 1.97
C GLU A 138 -18.38 0.34 2.22
N ILE A 139 -18.09 -0.83 1.61
CA ILE A 139 -16.76 -1.48 1.66
C ILE A 139 -15.69 -0.55 1.08
N TYR A 140 -15.94 0.03 -0.10
CA TYR A 140 -14.99 0.92 -0.76
C TYR A 140 -14.75 2.19 0.06
N LYS A 141 -15.80 2.75 0.69
CA LYS A 141 -15.70 3.94 1.54
C LYS A 141 -14.87 3.67 2.79
N GLU A 142 -15.07 2.53 3.45
CA GLU A 142 -14.25 2.14 4.60
C GLU A 142 -12.79 1.88 4.20
N TYR A 143 -12.56 1.14 3.11
CA TYR A 143 -11.22 0.91 2.58
C TYR A 143 -10.48 2.21 2.26
N LYS A 144 -11.13 3.14 1.56
CA LYS A 144 -10.55 4.46 1.21
C LYS A 144 -10.28 5.31 2.45
N CYS A 145 -11.12 5.19 3.49
CA CYS A 145 -10.89 5.83 4.77
C CYS A 145 -9.62 5.29 5.43
N VAL A 146 -9.48 3.98 5.54
CA VAL A 146 -8.29 3.32 6.10
C VAL A 146 -7.02 3.65 5.32
N LYS A 147 -7.08 3.61 3.98
CA LYS A 147 -5.93 3.92 3.11
C LYS A 147 -5.46 5.36 3.23
N ARG A 148 -6.33 6.30 3.62
CA ARG A 148 -5.95 7.71 3.86
C ARG A 148 -5.10 7.91 5.12
N PHE A 149 -5.16 6.98 6.07
CA PHE A 149 -4.41 7.02 7.34
C PHE A 149 -3.17 6.11 7.35
N THR A 150 -2.94 5.36 6.28
CA THR A 150 -1.89 4.32 6.17
C THR A 150 -0.71 4.81 5.36
#